data_AF-A0A9E5XD94-F1
#
_entry.id   AF-A0A9E5XD94-F1
#
_cell.length_a   1.000
_cell.length_b   1.000
_cell.length_c   1.000
_cell.angle_alpha   90.00
_cell.angle_beta   90.00
_cell.angle_gamma   90.00
#
_symmetry.space_group_name_H-M   'P 1'
#
loop_
_entity.id
_entity.type
_entity.pdbx_description
1 polymer ?
#
loop_
_entity_poly.entity_id
_entity_poly.type
_entity_poly.pdbx_seq_one_letter_code
_entity_poly.pdbx_strand_id
1 'polypeptide(L)'
;MMRTFALLLIVALLLLVASPALAATATVSGAQLIANPAAFDGKQVTISGELIGDYGFRDDGTVWAQLNDDAYALSPLRAGGSLRGANTGIGIHADKAFFVSLDPPGRYNRVGPIVSATGTWRYHDPGRGGESYLEVESLEVVKQGYPVGENTRPAVVVVGLLLAIAAAALLVFGAAVRAKE
;
A
#
# COMPACT_ATOMS: atom_id res chain seq x y z
N MET A 1 22.12 59.96 -0.53
CA MET A 1 22.78 58.81 0.14
C MET A 1 21.88 58.09 1.14
N MET A 2 21.28 58.76 2.13
CA MET A 2 20.41 58.08 3.13
C MET A 2 19.18 57.37 2.54
N ARG A 3 18.53 57.96 1.52
CA ARG A 3 17.32 57.39 0.90
C ARG A 3 17.61 56.11 0.10
N THR A 4 18.74 56.07 -0.61
CA THR A 4 19.18 54.89 -1.36
C THR A 4 19.62 53.76 -0.43
N PHE A 5 20.27 54.10 0.70
CA PHE A 5 20.65 53.13 1.72
C PHE A 5 19.42 52.50 2.41
N ALA A 6 18.42 53.32 2.74
CA ALA A 6 17.16 52.83 3.31
C ALA A 6 16.40 51.91 2.35
N LEU A 7 16.38 52.24 1.04
CA LEU A 7 15.71 51.42 0.04
C LEU A 7 16.39 50.04 -0.13
N LEU A 8 17.73 50.02 -0.16
CA LEU A 8 18.50 48.78 -0.24
C LEU A 8 18.31 47.91 1.01
N LEU A 9 18.23 48.51 2.19
CA LEU A 9 17.98 47.80 3.43
C LEU A 9 16.58 47.18 3.44
N ILE A 10 15.55 47.88 2.94
CA ILE A 10 14.17 47.38 2.85
C ILE A 10 14.09 46.21 1.85
N VAL A 11 14.74 46.31 0.69
CA VAL A 11 14.78 45.22 -0.30
C VAL A 11 15.50 43.99 0.26
N ALA A 12 16.62 44.18 0.95
CA ALA A 12 17.33 43.09 1.63
C ALA A 12 16.47 42.44 2.73
N LEU A 13 15.72 43.23 3.49
CA LEU A 13 14.78 42.72 4.50
C LEU A 13 13.63 41.93 3.87
N LEU A 14 13.08 42.40 2.74
CA LEU A 14 12.01 41.70 2.02
C LEU A 14 12.48 40.36 1.43
N LEU A 15 13.74 40.29 0.96
CA LEU A 15 14.36 39.05 0.50
C LEU A 15 14.66 38.06 1.63
N LEU A 16 14.90 38.55 2.86
CA LEU A 16 15.08 37.71 4.05
C LEU A 16 13.76 37.17 4.61
N VAL A 17 12.63 37.84 4.35
CA VAL A 17 11.28 37.38 4.75
C VAL A 17 10.68 36.40 3.73
N ALA A 18 11.25 36.31 2.52
CA ALA A 18 10.98 35.24 1.57
C ALA A 18 11.64 33.93 2.05
N SER A 19 11.25 33.46 3.24
CA SER A 19 11.47 32.08 3.61
C SER A 19 10.69 31.23 2.61
N PRO A 20 11.31 30.23 1.93
CA PRO A 20 10.51 29.22 1.28
C PRO A 20 9.68 28.61 2.40
N ALA A 21 8.37 28.85 2.37
CA ALA A 21 7.46 28.06 3.17
C ALA A 21 7.73 26.62 2.73
N LEU A 22 8.45 25.87 3.57
CA LEU A 22 8.45 24.42 3.53
C LEU A 22 6.97 24.06 3.69
N ALA A 23 6.28 23.95 2.57
CA ALA A 23 4.90 23.54 2.53
C ALA A 23 4.93 22.14 3.14
N ALA A 24 4.47 22.03 4.38
CA ALA A 24 4.34 20.75 5.04
C ALA A 24 3.43 19.92 4.14
N THR A 25 4.01 18.91 3.48
CA THR A 25 3.27 18.04 2.58
C THR A 25 2.15 17.39 3.39
N ALA A 26 0.91 17.53 2.92
CA ALA A 26 -0.22 17.05 3.66
C ALA A 26 -0.15 15.52 3.78
N THR A 27 -0.13 15.01 5.01
CA THR A 27 -0.29 13.57 5.24
C THR A 27 -1.75 13.21 5.01
N VAL A 28 -1.99 12.27 4.09
CA VAL A 28 -3.32 11.82 3.69
C VAL A 28 -3.40 10.30 3.77
N SER A 29 -4.63 9.80 3.84
CA SER A 29 -4.93 8.37 3.69
C SER A 29 -5.38 8.03 2.28
N GLY A 30 -5.19 6.78 1.86
CA GLY A 30 -5.72 6.23 0.63
C GLY A 30 -7.24 6.36 0.57
N ALA A 31 -7.92 6.21 1.71
CA ALA A 31 -9.36 6.46 1.81
C ALA A 31 -9.75 7.91 1.45
N GLN A 32 -8.96 8.92 1.83
CA GLN A 32 -9.22 10.31 1.43
C GLN A 32 -8.99 10.53 -0.06
N LEU A 33 -7.93 9.93 -0.62
CA LEU A 33 -7.64 9.99 -2.05
C LEU A 33 -8.73 9.30 -2.87
N ILE A 34 -9.30 8.19 -2.40
CA ILE A 34 -10.39 7.48 -3.07
C ILE A 34 -11.72 8.22 -2.93
N ALA A 35 -11.99 8.81 -1.76
CA ALA A 35 -13.25 9.49 -1.51
C ALA A 35 -13.38 10.82 -2.29
N ASN A 36 -12.26 11.54 -2.51
CA ASN A 36 -12.28 12.81 -3.23
C ASN A 36 -11.02 13.02 -4.08
N PRO A 37 -10.77 12.16 -5.09
CA PRO A 37 -9.49 12.12 -5.81
C PRO A 37 -9.20 13.41 -6.56
N ALA A 38 -10.23 14.02 -7.17
CA ALA A 38 -10.10 15.27 -7.91
C ALA A 38 -9.62 16.45 -7.04
N ALA A 39 -9.97 16.46 -5.74
CA ALA A 39 -9.54 17.53 -4.84
C ALA A 39 -8.04 17.48 -4.50
N PHE A 40 -7.37 16.36 -4.78
CA PHE A 40 -5.94 16.18 -4.58
C PHE A 40 -5.13 16.21 -5.88
N ASP A 41 -5.78 16.31 -7.04
CA ASP A 41 -5.09 16.26 -8.33
C ASP A 41 -4.01 17.35 -8.43
N GLY A 42 -2.80 16.94 -8.82
CA GLY A 42 -1.62 17.78 -8.91
C GLY A 42 -1.04 18.25 -7.57
N LYS A 43 -1.61 17.84 -6.43
CA LYS A 43 -1.07 18.20 -5.11
C LYS A 43 -0.01 17.20 -4.68
N GLN A 44 1.03 17.73 -4.03
CA GLN A 44 1.97 16.89 -3.33
C GLN A 44 1.34 16.40 -2.02
N VAL A 45 1.39 15.09 -1.80
CA VAL A 45 0.85 14.41 -0.62
C VAL A 45 1.84 13.39 -0.09
N THR A 46 1.72 13.09 1.19
CA THR A 46 2.46 11.99 1.84
C THR A 46 1.47 10.95 2.34
N ILE A 47 1.72 9.69 2.03
CA ILE A 47 0.93 8.55 2.49
C ILE A 47 1.89 7.48 3.05
N SER A 48 1.51 6.88 4.18
CA SER A 48 2.26 5.77 4.76
C SER A 48 1.46 4.49 4.70
N GLY A 49 2.05 3.42 4.21
CA GLY A 49 1.38 2.15 4.00
C GLY A 49 2.33 1.01 3.65
N GLU A 50 1.79 -0.19 3.58
CA GLU A 50 2.47 -1.40 3.14
C GLU A 50 2.56 -1.45 1.61
N LEU A 51 3.74 -1.74 1.07
CA LEU A 51 3.87 -2.14 -0.32
C LEU A 51 3.39 -3.58 -0.49
N ILE A 52 2.37 -3.82 -1.31
CA ILE A 52 1.73 -5.13 -1.51
C ILE A 52 1.71 -5.55 -2.98
N GLY A 53 1.48 -6.84 -3.21
CA GLY A 53 1.32 -7.40 -4.55
C GLY A 53 2.67 -7.65 -5.23
N ASP A 54 2.95 -6.91 -6.31
CA ASP A 54 4.12 -7.09 -7.16
C ASP A 54 4.80 -5.74 -7.45
N TYR A 55 6.13 -5.74 -7.53
CA TYR A 55 6.87 -4.62 -8.10
C TYR A 55 6.89 -4.80 -9.62
N GLY A 56 6.01 -4.09 -10.31
CA GLY A 56 5.88 -4.09 -11.76
C GLY A 56 6.97 -3.26 -12.43
N PHE A 57 8.21 -3.75 -12.40
CA PHE A 57 9.34 -3.13 -13.09
C PHE A 57 9.08 -3.00 -14.59
N ARG A 58 9.39 -1.84 -15.15
CA ARG A 58 9.25 -1.50 -16.57
C ARG A 58 10.62 -1.24 -17.20
N ASP A 59 10.67 -1.37 -18.52
CA ASP A 59 11.90 -1.18 -19.30
C ASP A 59 12.37 0.28 -19.34
N ASP A 60 11.47 1.23 -19.06
CA ASP A 60 11.75 2.66 -18.98
C ASP A 60 12.41 3.09 -17.65
N GLY A 61 12.76 2.14 -16.78
CA GLY A 61 13.38 2.42 -15.48
C GLY A 61 12.36 2.77 -14.38
N THR A 62 11.07 2.63 -14.63
CA THR A 62 10.03 2.89 -13.64
C THR A 62 9.46 1.60 -13.03
N VAL A 63 8.72 1.76 -11.93
CA VAL A 63 8.04 0.67 -11.22
C VAL A 63 6.63 1.10 -10.88
N TRP A 64 5.68 0.21 -11.20
CA TRP A 64 4.35 0.25 -10.63
C TRP A 64 4.29 -0.66 -9.42
N ALA A 65 3.78 -0.15 -8.30
CA ALA A 65 3.49 -0.95 -7.11
C ALA A 65 2.13 -0.55 -6.53
N GLN A 66 1.64 -1.35 -5.58
CA GLN A 66 0.45 -1.02 -4.83
C GLN A 66 0.83 -0.67 -3.39
N LEU A 67 0.29 0.44 -2.89
CA LEU A 67 0.47 0.90 -1.53
C LEU A 67 -0.85 0.81 -0.79
N ASN A 68 -0.86 0.13 0.35
CA ASN A 68 -2.03 -0.06 1.17
C ASN A 68 -1.82 0.58 2.56
N ASP A 69 -2.68 1.53 2.94
CA ASP A 69 -2.64 2.21 4.24
C ASP A 69 -3.78 1.80 5.19
N ASP A 70 -4.47 0.71 4.89
CA ASP A 70 -5.61 0.25 5.68
C ASP A 70 -5.24 -0.46 6.99
N ALA A 71 -6.25 -0.94 7.71
CA ALA A 71 -6.10 -1.61 9.00
C ALA A 71 -5.25 -2.89 8.94
N TYR A 72 -5.23 -3.57 7.80
CA TYR A 72 -4.49 -4.81 7.59
C TYR A 72 -3.02 -4.58 7.26
N ALA A 73 -2.65 -3.41 6.72
CA ALA A 73 -1.25 -3.02 6.50
C ALA A 73 -0.46 -2.93 7.82
N LEU A 74 -1.05 -2.32 8.84
CA LEU A 74 -0.41 -2.12 10.15
C LEU A 74 -0.67 -3.25 11.14
N SER A 75 -1.82 -3.93 11.02
CA SER A 75 -2.23 -5.00 11.91
C SER A 75 -2.86 -6.17 11.13
N PRO A 76 -2.05 -6.95 10.40
CA PRO A 76 -2.53 -8.10 9.65
C PRO A 76 -3.17 -9.14 10.57
N LEU A 77 -4.22 -9.82 10.08
CA LEU A 77 -4.90 -10.88 10.83
C LEU A 77 -3.94 -11.98 11.31
N ARG A 78 -2.99 -12.37 10.46
CA ARG A 78 -1.98 -13.39 10.78
C ARG A 78 -0.97 -12.95 11.84
N ALA A 79 -0.89 -11.65 12.12
CA ALA A 79 -0.04 -11.07 13.15
C ALA A 79 -0.84 -10.66 14.41
N GLY A 80 -2.06 -11.17 14.59
CA GLY A 80 -2.92 -10.87 15.75
C GLY A 80 -3.83 -9.66 15.58
N GLY A 81 -3.96 -9.15 14.35
CA GLY A 81 -4.96 -8.13 14.01
C GLY A 81 -6.41 -8.64 14.10
N SER A 82 -7.36 -7.73 13.88
CA SER A 82 -8.79 -8.02 13.92
C SER A 82 -9.48 -7.62 12.60
N LEU A 83 -10.64 -8.22 12.32
CA LEU A 83 -11.44 -7.87 11.14
C LEU A 83 -11.93 -6.42 11.27
N ARG A 84 -11.48 -5.56 10.36
CA ARG A 84 -11.83 -4.14 10.35
C ARG A 84 -11.69 -3.55 8.95
N GLY A 85 -12.69 -2.76 8.55
CA GLY A 85 -12.62 -2.01 7.29
C GLY A 85 -12.51 -2.91 6.05
N ALA A 86 -11.98 -2.33 4.98
CA ALA A 86 -11.72 -3.02 3.71
C ALA A 86 -10.21 -3.20 3.50
N ASN A 87 -9.85 -4.08 2.55
CA ASN A 87 -8.49 -4.13 2.04
C ASN A 87 -8.38 -3.21 0.82
N THR A 88 -7.71 -2.06 0.90
CA THR A 88 -7.75 -1.04 -0.17
C THR A 88 -6.38 -0.44 -0.41
N GLY A 89 -5.82 -0.70 -1.59
CA GLY A 89 -4.56 -0.11 -2.03
C GLY A 89 -4.73 0.88 -3.18
N ILE A 90 -3.86 1.89 -3.21
CA ILE A 90 -3.71 2.82 -4.34
C ILE A 90 -2.49 2.41 -5.18
N GLY A 91 -2.52 2.74 -6.47
CA GLY A 91 -1.35 2.61 -7.34
C GLY A 91 -0.30 3.66 -7.00
N ILE A 92 0.97 3.25 -6.98
CA ILE A 92 2.11 4.16 -6.94
C ILE A 92 3.03 3.89 -8.12
N HIS A 93 3.65 4.95 -8.63
CA HIS A 93 4.58 4.91 -9.75
C HIS A 93 5.85 5.67 -9.34
N ALA A 94 7.03 5.07 -9.54
CA ALA A 94 8.29 5.72 -9.16
C ALA A 94 9.49 5.18 -9.95
N ASP A 95 10.66 5.79 -9.70
CA ASP A 95 11.94 5.30 -10.18
C ASP A 95 12.28 3.92 -9.58
N LYS A 96 12.82 3.04 -10.42
CA LYS A 96 13.26 1.68 -10.05
C LYS A 96 14.25 1.66 -8.89
N ALA A 97 15.11 2.67 -8.76
CA ALA A 97 16.11 2.76 -7.70
C ALA A 97 15.49 2.70 -6.29
N PHE A 98 14.25 3.13 -6.10
CA PHE A 98 13.58 3.01 -4.80
C PHE A 98 13.26 1.57 -4.41
N PHE A 99 13.07 0.66 -5.38
CA PHE A 99 12.55 -0.69 -5.12
C PHE A 99 13.61 -1.79 -5.14
N VAL A 100 14.76 -1.57 -5.78
CA VAL A 100 15.79 -2.62 -5.95
C VAL A 100 16.37 -3.16 -4.64
N SER A 101 16.34 -2.36 -3.58
CA SER A 101 16.87 -2.71 -2.26
C SER A 101 15.79 -2.99 -1.22
N LEU A 102 14.51 -2.92 -1.60
CA LEU A 102 13.41 -3.17 -0.67
C LEU A 102 13.16 -4.66 -0.49
N ASP A 103 12.64 -5.00 0.67
CA ASP A 103 12.04 -6.31 0.89
C ASP A 103 10.93 -6.58 -0.14
N PRO A 104 10.66 -7.87 -0.44
CA PRO A 104 9.55 -8.23 -1.30
C PRO A 104 8.22 -7.64 -0.80
N PRO A 105 7.31 -7.27 -1.72
CA PRO A 105 6.00 -6.76 -1.34
C PRO A 105 5.19 -7.78 -0.54
N GLY A 106 4.20 -7.26 0.19
CA GLY A 106 3.27 -8.02 0.99
C GLY A 106 2.45 -9.02 0.17
N ARG A 107 2.28 -10.22 0.75
CA ARG A 107 1.51 -11.34 0.21
C ARG A 107 0.83 -12.11 1.34
N TYR A 108 0.06 -13.13 1.00
CA TYR A 108 -0.68 -13.93 1.98
C TYR A 108 0.17 -14.49 3.14
N ASN A 109 1.47 -14.72 2.93
CA ASN A 109 2.42 -15.28 3.91
C ASN A 109 3.52 -14.30 4.36
N ARG A 110 3.40 -13.02 4.04
CA ARG A 110 4.41 -12.00 4.35
C ARG A 110 3.79 -10.62 4.41
N VAL A 111 4.20 -9.85 5.40
CA VAL A 111 3.98 -8.40 5.41
C VAL A 111 5.12 -7.76 4.62
N GLY A 112 4.77 -6.91 3.65
CA GLY A 112 5.69 -6.10 2.87
C GLY A 112 6.31 -4.97 3.71
N PRO A 113 7.28 -4.24 3.16
CA PRO A 113 7.80 -3.06 3.84
C PRO A 113 6.71 -2.00 3.99
N ILE A 114 6.65 -1.39 5.17
CA ILE A 114 5.87 -0.16 5.40
C ILE A 114 6.74 1.01 5.00
N VAL A 115 6.21 1.85 4.11
CA VAL A 115 6.92 3.02 3.58
C VAL A 115 6.14 4.29 3.88
N SER A 116 6.84 5.42 3.85
CA SER A 116 6.28 6.77 3.76
C SER A 116 6.62 7.28 2.36
N ALA A 117 5.61 7.35 1.49
CA ALA A 117 5.75 7.77 0.11
C ALA A 117 5.25 9.20 -0.04
N THR A 118 6.10 10.09 -0.56
CA THR A 118 5.74 11.46 -0.89
C THR A 118 5.84 11.67 -2.38
N GLY A 119 4.84 12.33 -2.95
CA GLY A 119 4.79 12.56 -4.37
C GLY A 119 3.55 13.34 -4.80
N THR A 120 3.38 13.47 -6.10
CA THR A 120 2.25 14.18 -6.69
C THR A 120 1.11 13.22 -6.99
N TRP A 121 -0.07 13.47 -6.42
CA TRP A 121 -1.26 12.70 -6.77
C TRP A 121 -1.74 13.06 -8.18
N ARG A 122 -1.90 12.04 -9.02
CA ARG A 122 -2.43 12.14 -10.38
C ARG A 122 -3.82 11.55 -10.40
N TYR A 123 -4.81 12.32 -10.84
CA TYR A 123 -6.17 11.85 -11.02
C TYR A 123 -6.53 11.76 -12.50
N HIS A 124 -6.96 10.57 -12.94
CA HIS A 124 -7.35 10.29 -14.33
C HIS A 124 -6.33 10.79 -15.36
N ASP A 125 -5.05 10.45 -15.19
CA ASP A 125 -3.98 10.92 -16.07
C ASP A 125 -4.16 10.38 -17.51
N PRO A 126 -4.46 11.22 -18.51
CA PRO A 126 -4.61 10.78 -19.89
C PRO A 126 -3.33 10.16 -20.47
N GLY A 127 -2.15 10.61 -20.02
CA GLY A 127 -0.85 10.07 -20.44
C GLY A 127 -0.61 8.63 -19.99
N ARG A 128 -1.41 8.14 -19.03
CA ARG A 128 -1.35 6.79 -18.47
C ARG A 128 -2.66 6.02 -18.64
N GLY A 129 -3.50 6.38 -19.60
CA GLY A 129 -4.73 5.65 -19.89
C GLY A 129 -5.89 5.96 -18.93
N GLY A 130 -5.84 7.07 -18.21
CA GLY A 130 -6.87 7.50 -17.26
C GLY A 130 -6.70 6.94 -15.85
N GLU A 131 -5.53 6.40 -15.52
CA GLU A 131 -5.23 5.87 -14.18
C GLU A 131 -5.14 6.99 -13.14
N SER A 132 -5.45 6.64 -11.88
CA SER A 132 -5.22 7.52 -10.73
C SER A 132 -4.20 6.90 -9.79
N TYR A 133 -3.15 7.64 -9.47
CA TYR A 133 -1.97 7.08 -8.81
C TYR A 133 -1.11 8.16 -8.16
N LEU A 134 -0.19 7.75 -7.29
CA LEU A 134 0.84 8.64 -6.73
C LEU A 134 2.10 8.55 -7.57
N GLU A 135 2.52 9.65 -8.20
CA GLU A 135 3.85 9.79 -8.80
C GLU A 135 4.85 10.12 -7.70
N VAL A 136 5.62 9.12 -7.27
CA VAL A 136 6.45 9.18 -6.06
C VAL A 136 7.78 9.86 -6.34
N GLU A 137 8.08 10.88 -5.55
CA GLU A 137 9.31 11.67 -5.60
C GLU A 137 10.28 11.28 -4.47
N SER A 138 9.75 10.79 -3.34
CA SER A 138 10.55 10.22 -2.26
C SER A 138 9.84 9.05 -1.58
N LEU A 139 10.64 8.07 -1.15
CA LEU A 139 10.16 6.87 -0.49
C LEU A 139 11.11 6.53 0.66
N GLU A 140 10.57 6.58 1.89
CA GLU A 140 11.30 6.21 3.10
C GLU A 140 10.75 4.91 3.66
N VAL A 141 11.61 3.97 4.03
CA VAL A 141 11.18 2.73 4.69
C VAL A 141 10.99 2.99 6.18
N VAL A 142 9.73 2.93 6.62
CA VAL A 142 9.34 3.08 8.03
C VAL A 142 9.54 1.76 8.78
N LYS A 143 9.23 0.64 8.13
CA LYS A 143 9.40 -0.71 8.71
C LYS A 143 9.73 -1.72 7.62
N GLN A 144 10.70 -2.59 7.88
CA GLN A 144 11.05 -3.69 6.99
C GLN A 144 9.94 -4.76 6.94
N GLY A 145 9.89 -5.51 5.85
CA GLY A 145 8.95 -6.61 5.68
C GLY A 145 9.32 -7.82 6.54
N TYR A 146 8.35 -8.69 6.81
CA TYR A 146 8.58 -9.90 7.63
C TYR A 146 7.61 -11.02 7.27
N PRO A 147 8.02 -12.30 7.40
CA PRO A 147 7.15 -13.43 7.14
C PRO A 147 6.05 -13.55 8.19
N VAL A 148 4.86 -13.97 7.77
CA VAL A 148 3.75 -14.32 8.66
C VAL A 148 3.26 -15.73 8.38
N GLY A 149 3.24 -16.56 9.43
CA GLY A 149 2.83 -17.96 9.35
C GLY A 149 1.31 -18.13 9.33
N GLU A 150 0.87 -19.25 8.78
CA GLU A 150 -0.48 -19.75 8.98
C GLU A 150 -0.44 -20.86 10.02
N ASN A 151 -1.25 -20.73 11.08
CA ASN A 151 -1.44 -21.80 12.04
C ASN A 151 -2.66 -22.61 11.64
N THR A 152 -2.42 -23.78 11.03
CA THR A 152 -3.48 -24.75 10.80
C THR A 152 -4.03 -25.21 12.15
N ARG A 153 -5.35 -25.12 12.34
CA ARG A 153 -6.02 -25.63 13.55
C ARG A 153 -6.13 -27.16 13.43
N PRO A 154 -5.36 -27.97 14.19
CA PRO A 154 -5.32 -29.42 13.99
C PRO A 154 -6.69 -30.07 14.16
N ALA A 155 -7.51 -29.53 15.08
CA ALA A 155 -8.88 -29.97 15.29
C ALA A 155 -9.74 -29.88 14.01
N VAL A 156 -9.57 -28.83 13.20
CA VAL A 156 -10.33 -28.68 11.95
C VAL A 156 -9.93 -29.75 10.94
N VAL A 157 -8.64 -30.08 10.85
CA VAL A 157 -8.13 -31.13 9.97
C VAL A 157 -8.65 -32.50 10.40
N VAL A 158 -8.58 -32.81 11.70
CA VAL A 158 -9.08 -34.08 12.25
C VAL A 158 -10.58 -34.25 12.00
N VAL A 159 -11.37 -33.22 12.29
CA VAL A 159 -12.83 -33.26 12.02
C VAL A 159 -13.10 -33.44 10.53
N GLY A 160 -12.40 -32.72 9.66
CA GLY A 160 -12.52 -32.87 8.22
C GLY A 160 -12.21 -34.29 7.74
N LEU A 161 -11.16 -34.91 8.27
CA LEU A 161 -10.78 -36.28 7.95
C LEU A 161 -11.84 -37.30 8.40
N LEU A 162 -12.37 -37.15 9.61
CA LEU A 162 -13.44 -38.02 10.13
C LEU A 162 -14.70 -37.93 9.27
N LEU A 163 -15.08 -36.73 8.85
CA LEU A 163 -16.22 -36.51 7.95
C LEU A 163 -15.99 -37.17 6.58
N ALA A 164 -14.78 -37.08 6.03
CA ALA A 164 -14.43 -37.73 4.76
C ALA A 164 -14.49 -39.26 4.86
N ILE A 165 -14.00 -39.85 5.96
CA ILE A 165 -14.08 -41.29 6.22
C ILE A 165 -15.55 -41.74 6.35
N ALA A 166 -16.37 -40.99 7.10
CA ALA A 166 -17.78 -41.31 7.26
C ALA A 166 -18.54 -41.25 5.93
N ALA A 167 -18.26 -40.26 5.08
CA ALA A 167 -18.84 -40.16 3.74
C ALA A 167 -18.45 -41.35 2.86
N ALA A 168 -17.17 -41.73 2.86
CA ALA A 168 -16.70 -42.91 2.12
C ALA A 168 -17.36 -44.20 2.62
N ALA A 169 -17.51 -44.37 3.94
CA ALA A 169 -18.20 -45.52 4.52
C ALA A 169 -19.67 -45.60 4.09
N LEU A 170 -20.38 -44.47 4.08
CA LEU A 170 -21.77 -44.40 3.62
C LEU A 170 -21.90 -44.71 2.12
N LEU A 171 -20.97 -44.24 1.28
CA LEU A 171 -20.95 -44.56 -0.15
C LEU A 171 -20.74 -46.05 -0.40
N VAL A 172 -19.77 -46.67 0.28
CA VAL A 172 -19.49 -48.11 0.18
C VAL A 172 -20.69 -48.92 0.68
N PHE A 173 -21.27 -48.51 1.82
CA PHE A 173 -22.46 -49.16 2.36
C PHE A 173 -23.65 -49.09 1.39
N GLY A 174 -23.94 -47.90 0.85
CA GLY A 174 -25.01 -47.71 -0.13
C GLY A 174 -24.80 -48.52 -1.41
N ALA A 175 -23.57 -48.59 -1.92
CA ALA A 175 -23.24 -49.42 -3.07
C ALA A 175 -23.42 -50.93 -2.77
N ALA A 176 -23.00 -51.37 -1.58
CA ALA A 176 -23.14 -52.77 -1.17
C ALA A 176 -24.61 -53.18 -0.96
N VAL A 177 -25.48 -52.26 -0.52
CA VAL A 177 -26.93 -52.50 -0.43
C VAL A 177 -27.54 -52.64 -1.82
N ARG A 178 -27.23 -51.74 -2.76
CA ARG A 178 -27.74 -51.81 -4.14
C ARG A 178 -27.30 -53.07 -4.90
N ALA A 179 -26.11 -53.58 -4.64
CA ALA A 179 -25.62 -54.80 -5.30
C ALA A 179 -26.30 -56.09 -4.82
N LYS A 180 -27.10 -56.02 -3.75
CA LYS A 180 -27.86 -57.15 -3.20
C LYS A 180 -29.34 -57.15 -3.59
N GLU A 181 -29.82 -56.08 -4.22
CA GLU A 181 -31.15 -56.00 -4.86
C GLU A 181 -31.08 -56.47 -6.32
#